data_AF-A0A5C9BA53-F1
#
_entry.id   AF-A0A5C9BA53-F1
#
_cell.length_a   1.000
_cell.length_b   1.000
_cell.length_c   1.000
_cell.angle_alpha   90.00
_cell.angle_beta   90.00
_cell.angle_gamma   90.00
#
_symmetry.space_group_name_H-M   'P 1'
#
loop_
_entity.id
_entity.type
_entity.pdbx_description
1 polymer ?
#
loop_
_entity_poly.entity_id
_entity_poly.type
_entity_poly.pdbx_seq_one_letter_code
_entity_poly.pdbx_strand_id
1 'polypeptide(L)'
;MRLLVQPVHRYQDESAKLIDGAVFVMAHGTNPEVLVQVEAHAQQPPRWRFSLARLGSAELHVSIDGKEVWTEPRTPGIVGQPVDPYWLSWTPQTPTAPR
;
A
#
# COMPACT_ATOMS: atom_id res chain seq x y z
N MET A 1 -11.21 -11.19 5.64
CA MET A 1 -10.89 -9.84 5.13
C MET A 1 -12.15 -9.13 4.71
N ARG A 2 -12.26 -7.81 4.93
CA ARG A 2 -13.34 -6.99 4.35
C ARG A 2 -12.79 -5.70 3.77
N LEU A 3 -13.37 -5.22 2.68
CA LEU A 3 -13.14 -3.89 2.14
C LEU A 3 -14.00 -2.87 2.92
N LEU A 4 -13.40 -1.75 3.31
CA LEU A 4 -14.15 -0.57 3.72
C LEU A 4 -14.56 0.19 2.46
N VAL A 5 -15.83 0.08 2.06
CA VAL A 5 -16.34 0.57 0.77
C VAL A 5 -16.35 2.10 0.65
N GLN A 6 -16.36 2.81 1.78
CA GLN A 6 -16.17 4.26 1.78
C GLN A 6 -14.66 4.55 1.68
N PRO A 7 -14.21 5.29 0.66
CA PRO A 7 -12.80 5.66 0.57
C PRO A 7 -12.43 6.55 1.75
N VAL A 8 -11.26 6.30 2.34
CA VAL A 8 -10.70 7.16 3.40
C VAL A 8 -10.21 8.49 2.82
N HIS A 9 -9.88 8.51 1.53
CA HIS A 9 -9.52 9.70 0.79
C HIS A 9 -9.87 9.54 -0.69
N ARG A 10 -10.38 10.59 -1.32
CA ARG A 10 -10.60 10.69 -2.77
C ARG A 10 -10.00 11.99 -3.26
N TYR A 11 -9.30 11.93 -4.38
CA TYR A 11 -8.50 13.02 -4.90
C TYR A 11 -8.44 13.00 -6.42
N GLN A 12 -8.04 14.12 -7.00
CA GLN A 12 -7.81 14.32 -8.42
C GLN A 12 -6.55 15.19 -8.56
N ASP A 13 -5.81 15.00 -9.65
CA ASP A 13 -4.64 15.82 -9.95
C ASP A 13 -4.43 15.90 -11.46
N GLU A 14 -5.02 16.93 -12.07
CA GLU A 14 -4.91 17.16 -13.51
C GLU A 14 -3.46 17.37 -13.95
N SER A 15 -2.64 18.01 -13.11
CA SER A 15 -1.24 18.30 -13.42
C SER A 15 -0.42 17.00 -13.51
N ALA A 16 -0.75 16.01 -12.68
CA ALA A 16 -0.21 14.67 -12.71
C ALA A 16 -0.90 13.73 -13.72
N LYS A 17 -1.83 14.25 -14.55
CA LYS A 17 -2.65 13.46 -15.49
C LYS A 17 -3.48 12.38 -14.77
N LEU A 18 -3.97 12.67 -13.56
CA LEU A 18 -4.85 11.80 -12.79
C LEU A 18 -6.29 12.29 -12.90
N ILE A 19 -7.16 11.45 -13.47
CA ILE A 19 -8.59 11.73 -13.65
C ILE A 19 -9.33 11.59 -12.31
N ASP A 20 -9.05 10.51 -11.57
CA ASP A 20 -9.67 10.21 -10.28
C ASP A 20 -8.78 9.24 -9.52
N GLY A 21 -8.65 9.45 -8.21
CA GLY A 21 -7.89 8.61 -7.31
C GLY A 21 -8.65 8.40 -6.00
N ALA A 22 -8.59 7.19 -5.46
CA ALA A 22 -9.20 6.87 -4.19
C ALA A 22 -8.33 5.90 -3.39
N VAL A 23 -8.31 6.10 -2.07
CA VAL A 23 -7.64 5.22 -1.11
C VAL A 23 -8.71 4.50 -0.30
N PHE A 24 -8.63 3.18 -0.27
CA PHE A 24 -9.46 2.29 0.51
C PHE A 24 -8.63 1.51 1.52
N VAL A 25 -9.32 0.84 2.44
CA VAL A 25 -8.71 0.00 3.46
C VAL A 25 -9.33 -1.38 3.42
N MET A 26 -8.49 -2.42 3.43
CA MET A 26 -8.88 -3.78 3.75
C MET A 26 -8.60 -4.04 5.23
N ALA A 27 -9.59 -4.57 5.94
CA ALA A 27 -9.53 -4.74 7.39
C ALA A 27 -9.83 -6.19 7.84
N HIS A 28 -9.16 -6.59 8.92
CA HIS A 28 -9.50 -7.77 9.71
C HIS A 28 -10.32 -7.33 10.93
N GLY A 29 -11.63 -7.54 10.91
CA GLY A 29 -12.50 -6.99 11.95
C GLY A 29 -12.45 -5.45 11.94
N THR A 30 -11.89 -4.88 13.00
CA THR A 30 -11.66 -3.44 13.17
C THR A 30 -10.23 -3.00 12.82
N ASN A 31 -9.29 -3.92 12.60
CA ASN A 31 -7.89 -3.58 12.33
C ASN A 31 -7.62 -3.39 10.83
N PRO A 32 -7.12 -2.23 10.38
CA PRO A 32 -6.61 -2.06 9.02
C PRO A 32 -5.39 -2.95 8.75
N GLU A 33 -5.38 -3.62 7.61
CA GLU A 33 -4.28 -4.53 7.22
C GLU A 33 -3.57 -4.07 5.93
N VAL A 34 -4.33 -3.55 4.95
CA VAL A 34 -3.80 -3.12 3.65
C VAL A 34 -4.49 -1.83 3.21
N LEU A 35 -3.69 -0.84 2.80
CA LEU A 35 -4.16 0.30 2.00
C LEU A 35 -4.22 -0.12 0.54
N VAL A 36 -5.33 0.19 -0.11
CA VAL A 36 -5.54 -0.03 -1.54
C VAL A 36 -5.76 1.32 -2.19
N GLN A 37 -4.80 1.77 -2.99
CA GLN A 37 -4.94 2.97 -3.80
C GLN A 37 -5.34 2.56 -5.20
N VAL A 38 -6.36 3.19 -5.76
CA VAL A 38 -6.84 2.96 -7.12
C VAL A 38 -6.91 4.29 -7.85
N GLU A 39 -6.35 4.34 -9.05
CA GLU A 39 -6.19 5.56 -9.83
C GLU A 39 -6.55 5.35 -11.30
N ALA A 40 -7.32 6.30 -11.85
CA ALA A 40 -7.57 6.43 -13.28
C ALA A 40 -6.62 7.48 -13.88
N HIS A 41 -5.69 7.05 -14.71
CA HIS A 41 -4.72 7.93 -15.37
C HIS A 41 -5.20 8.35 -16.75
N ALA A 42 -5.07 9.64 -17.06
CA ALA A 42 -5.32 10.24 -18.36
C ALA A 42 -4.23 9.84 -19.36
N GLN A 43 -4.41 8.65 -19.94
CA GLN A 43 -3.65 8.09 -21.05
C GLN A 43 -4.60 7.85 -22.23
N GLN A 44 -4.06 7.50 -23.41
CA GLN A 44 -4.86 7.15 -24.59
C GLN A 44 -4.58 5.69 -24.99
N PRO A 45 -5.47 4.72 -24.64
CA PRO A 45 -6.71 4.88 -23.85
C PRO A 45 -6.42 5.09 -22.35
N PRO A 46 -7.40 5.60 -21.56
CA PRO A 46 -7.25 5.72 -20.11
C PRO A 46 -6.88 4.40 -19.45
N ARG A 47 -6.07 4.46 -18.39
CA ARG A 47 -5.52 3.28 -17.73
C ARG A 47 -5.80 3.32 -16.23
N TRP A 48 -6.31 2.23 -15.70
CA TRP A 48 -6.39 2.01 -14.27
C TRP A 48 -5.04 1.54 -13.74
N ARG A 49 -4.67 2.04 -12.57
CA ARG A 49 -3.55 1.57 -11.77
C ARG A 49 -4.04 1.33 -10.35
N PHE A 50 -3.39 0.40 -9.67
CA PHE A 50 -3.57 0.22 -8.24
C PHE A 50 -2.22 0.05 -7.57
N SER A 51 -2.17 0.43 -6.31
CA SER A 51 -1.02 0.26 -5.44
C SER A 51 -1.49 -0.31 -4.10
N LEU A 52 -0.62 -1.08 -3.46
CA LEU A 52 -0.89 -1.74 -2.20
C LEU A 52 0.18 -1.33 -1.19
N ALA A 53 -0.23 -1.06 0.05
CA ALA A 53 0.70 -0.84 1.14
C ALA A 53 0.25 -1.61 2.38
N ARG A 54 1.20 -2.30 3.04
CA ARG A 54 0.94 -3.01 4.28
C ARG A 54 0.67 -2.02 5.42
N LEU A 55 -0.27 -2.37 6.29
CA LEU A 55 -0.50 -1.70 7.57
C LEU A 55 -0.35 -2.64 8.76
N GLY A 56 -0.56 -3.95 8.56
CA GLY A 56 -0.47 -4.96 9.61
C GLY A 56 0.80 -5.81 9.57
N SER A 57 1.05 -6.50 10.70
CA SER A 57 2.22 -7.34 10.92
C SER A 57 2.07 -8.77 10.40
N ALA A 58 0.85 -9.20 10.09
CA ALA A 58 0.58 -10.52 9.55
C ALA A 58 1.22 -10.71 8.16
N GLU A 59 1.29 -11.97 7.75
CA GLU A 59 1.57 -12.32 6.36
C GLU A 59 0.34 -11.99 5.50
N LEU A 60 0.57 -11.36 4.35
CA LEU A 60 -0.47 -10.83 3.48
C LEU A 60 -0.31 -11.39 2.08
N HIS A 61 -1.41 -11.90 1.53
CA HIS A 61 -1.51 -12.33 0.13
C HIS A 61 -2.66 -11.57 -0.51
N VAL A 62 -2.39 -10.91 -1.63
CA VAL A 62 -3.40 -10.21 -2.42
C VAL A 62 -3.48 -10.84 -3.78
N SER A 63 -4.70 -11.24 -4.16
CA SER A 63 -5.02 -11.79 -5.46
C SER A 63 -6.09 -10.96 -6.16
N ILE A 64 -6.01 -10.92 -7.48
CA ILE A 64 -7.02 -10.36 -8.38
C ILE A 64 -7.40 -11.47 -9.35
N ASP A 65 -8.70 -11.77 -9.45
CA ASP A 65 -9.24 -12.84 -10.30
C ASP A 65 -8.54 -14.19 -10.09
N GLY A 66 -8.25 -14.52 -8.83
CA GLY A 66 -7.58 -15.77 -8.44
C GLY A 66 -6.07 -15.82 -8.70
N LYS A 67 -5.49 -14.76 -9.29
CA LYS A 67 -4.05 -14.65 -9.51
C LYS A 67 -3.41 -13.81 -8.40
N GLU A 68 -2.39 -14.33 -7.74
CA GLU A 68 -1.61 -13.58 -6.76
C GLU A 68 -0.84 -12.44 -7.46
N VAL A 69 -1.01 -11.22 -6.95
CA VAL A 69 -0.40 -9.99 -7.51
C VAL A 69 0.57 -9.32 -6.53
N TRP A 70 0.44 -9.61 -5.24
CA TRP A 70 1.33 -9.08 -4.21
C TRP A 70 1.31 -10.00 -2.99
N THR A 71 2.49 -10.23 -2.43
CA THR A 71 2.69 -11.00 -1.20
C THR A 71 3.68 -10.25 -0.34
N GLU A 72 3.40 -10.23 0.95
CA GLU A 72 4.23 -9.58 1.95
C GLU A 72 4.38 -10.51 3.15
N PRO A 73 5.60 -10.89 3.52
CA PRO A 73 5.81 -11.79 4.64
C PRO A 73 5.42 -11.13 5.97
N ARG A 74 5.14 -11.96 6.96
CA ARG A 74 5.01 -11.53 8.35
C ARG A 74 6.23 -10.70 8.76
N THR A 75 6.00 -9.64 9.54
CA THR A 75 7.10 -8.82 10.06
C THR A 75 8.03 -9.65 10.94
N PRO A 76 9.37 -9.45 10.87
CA PRO A 76 10.30 -10.14 11.74
C PRO A 76 10.11 -9.75 13.21
N GLY A 77 10.03 -10.75 14.09
CA GLY A 77 10.12 -10.56 15.55
C GLY A 77 8.91 -9.91 16.24
N ILE A 78 8.96 -9.86 17.57
CA ILE A 78 7.99 -9.14 18.43
C ILE A 78 8.36 -7.65 18.52
N VAL A 79 9.66 -7.35 18.44
CA VAL A 79 10.21 -5.99 18.41
C VAL A 79 10.87 -5.82 17.06
N GLY A 80 10.25 -5.01 16.21
CA GLY A 80 10.82 -4.59 14.95
C GLY A 80 12.24 -4.07 15.00
N GLN A 81 12.92 -4.10 13.86
CA GLN A 81 14.10 -3.27 13.66
C GLN A 81 13.70 -1.92 13.04
N PRO A 82 14.38 -0.82 13.41
CA PRO A 82 14.16 0.50 12.81
C PRO A 82 14.34 0.56 11.28
N VAL A 83 15.07 -0.40 10.73
CA VAL A 83 15.32 -0.51 9.28
C VAL A 83 14.26 -1.35 8.56
N ASP A 84 13.37 -2.02 9.29
CA ASP A 84 12.33 -2.83 8.66
C ASP A 84 11.27 -1.91 8.05
N PRO A 85 10.81 -2.16 6.81
CA PRO A 85 9.88 -1.29 6.10
C PRO A 85 8.52 -1.14 6.80
N TYR A 86 8.19 -2.02 7.75
CA TYR A 86 6.98 -1.93 8.57
C TYR A 86 7.08 -0.90 9.68
N TRP A 87 8.26 -0.70 10.26
CA TRP A 87 8.46 0.25 11.34
C TRP A 87 8.90 1.58 10.73
N LEU A 88 7.96 2.53 10.63
CA LEU A 88 8.24 3.91 10.27
C LEU A 88 9.03 4.59 11.39
N SER A 89 10.28 4.19 11.60
CA SER A 89 11.24 5.00 12.31
C SER A 89 12.04 5.81 11.31
N TRP A 90 11.97 7.12 11.45
CA TRP A 90 12.96 7.99 10.83
C TRP A 90 14.29 7.72 11.54
N THR A 91 15.14 6.89 10.94
CA THR A 91 16.56 6.83 11.29
C THR A 91 17.34 7.63 10.26
N PRO A 92 18.17 8.62 10.65
CA PRO A 92 19.09 9.25 9.71
C PRO A 92 19.96 8.15 9.09
N GLN A 93 19.88 7.97 7.78
CA GLN A 93 20.74 7.01 7.10
C GLN A 93 22.18 7.50 7.21
N THR A 94 23.04 6.75 7.90
CA THR A 94 24.48 7.01 7.85
C THR A 94 24.96 6.67 6.44
N PRO A 95 25.62 7.60 5.72
CA PRO A 95 26.14 7.32 4.40
C PRO A 95 27.06 6.10 4.44
N THR A 96 26.77 5.09 3.63
CA THR A 96 27.64 3.91 3.49
C THR A 96 28.95 4.38 2.85
N ALA A 97 30.07 4.20 3.53
CA ALA A 97 31.38 4.51 2.97
C ALA A 97 31.62 3.64 1.71
N PRO A 98 32.15 4.23 0.61
CA PRO A 98 32.47 3.45 -0.58
C PRO A 98 33.56 2.43 -0.27
N ARG A 99 33.39 1.21 -0.81
CA ARG A 99 34.40 0.13 -0.81
C ARG A 99 35.54 0.45 -1.76
#